data_AF-A0A930ZLB1-F1
#
_entry.id   AF-A0A930ZLB1-F1
#
_cell.length_a   1.000
_cell.length_b   1.000
_cell.length_c   1.000
_cell.angle_alpha   90.00
_cell.angle_beta   90.00
_cell.angle_gamma   90.00
#
_symmetry.space_group_name_H-M   'P 1'
#
loop_
_entity.id
_entity.type
_entity.pdbx_description
1 polymer ?
#
loop_
_entity_poly.entity_id
_entity_poly.type
_entity_poly.pdbx_seq_one_letter_code
_entity_poly.pdbx_strand_id
1 'polypeptide(L)'
;MRNNFILICTIVMTAFTTSCNKQAEHNTLTQQESNDGWELLFDGTTLNGWRDYNGEELTAPWFAEEGMIQAKGEGADEHGYIVTEKVYENFEMVWDWKIADGGNSGVLYHVVEHPKFAVPYVTGPEYQLIDDLNFPDPLEDWQKTGADYAMYTADPEKTNIKPAGEWNTSKIVFDNGHVEHWLNGEKIVEFEAWTEDWFTRKNSGKWENAPEYGLARKGVICLQDHGSAAWFRNVKIKELPRKTKEVNLFNGKDLHGWEVYGTEKWYVEDGLLVCESGPDKQYGYLATREYYDNFDLSVEFKQEADGNSGVFIRSFVEPGAIVNGWQVEVAPKGNDTGGIYESYGRGWLVQIEDEKEEILKEGEWNTLRILVEDDNVKTYLNGEEMVDLTDELIGKAQGRIALQIHDGGGIKVLWRNLKLQTL
;
A
#
# COMPACT_ATOMS: atom_id res chain seq x y z
N MET A 1 79.19 25.13 47.04
CA MET A 1 77.72 25.13 46.87
C MET A 1 77.37 26.00 45.66
N ARG A 2 76.40 25.53 44.86
CA ARG A 2 75.83 26.10 43.62
C ARG A 2 76.66 25.93 42.33
N ASN A 3 76.07 25.65 41.19
CA ASN A 3 75.05 24.65 40.80
C ASN A 3 75.17 24.62 39.26
N ASN A 4 75.50 23.48 38.67
CA ASN A 4 75.46 23.29 37.21
C ASN A 4 74.02 23.02 36.79
N PHE A 5 73.46 23.85 35.90
CA PHE A 5 72.22 23.55 35.19
C PHE A 5 72.55 23.06 33.79
N ILE A 6 72.27 21.78 33.53
CA ILE A 6 72.30 21.14 32.22
C ILE A 6 70.93 21.37 31.58
N LEU A 7 70.91 22.01 30.41
CA LEU A 7 69.72 22.20 29.59
C LEU A 7 69.51 20.94 28.73
N ILE A 8 68.49 20.14 29.04
CA ILE A 8 68.07 18.99 28.24
C ILE A 8 67.02 19.48 27.25
N CYS A 9 67.35 19.49 25.96
CA CYS A 9 66.38 19.70 24.88
C CYS A 9 65.58 18.41 24.67
N THR A 10 64.32 18.40 25.09
CA THR A 10 63.36 17.34 24.80
C THR A 10 62.75 17.57 23.42
N ILE A 11 63.07 16.70 22.46
CA ILE A 11 62.40 16.63 21.16
C ILE A 11 61.01 16.03 21.39
N VAL A 12 59.96 16.84 21.26
CA VAL A 12 58.57 16.38 21.25
C VAL A 12 58.24 15.94 19.83
N MET A 13 58.18 14.63 19.61
CA MET A 13 57.73 14.02 18.37
C MET A 13 56.19 14.01 18.38
N THR A 14 55.56 14.99 17.73
CA THR A 14 54.11 14.99 17.50
C THR A 14 53.75 13.87 16.53
N ALA A 15 53.17 12.79 17.05
CA ALA A 15 52.55 11.75 16.24
C ALA A 15 51.32 12.33 15.55
N PHE A 16 51.41 12.54 14.23
CA PHE A 16 50.23 12.74 13.39
C PHE A 16 49.45 11.43 13.38
N THR A 17 48.37 11.35 14.16
CA THR A 17 47.34 10.34 13.96
C THR A 17 46.62 10.68 12.65
N THR A 18 47.05 10.07 11.55
CA THR A 18 46.24 9.98 10.34
C THR A 18 44.99 9.20 10.70
N SER A 19 43.88 9.91 10.93
CA SER A 19 42.57 9.28 10.97
C SER A 19 42.31 8.78 9.55
N CYS A 20 42.58 7.49 9.31
CA CYS A 20 42.05 6.82 8.14
C CYS A 20 40.52 6.90 8.26
N ASN A 21 39.91 7.85 7.55
CA ASN A 21 38.49 7.75 7.20
C ASN A 21 38.36 6.49 6.36
N LYS A 22 38.09 5.37 7.03
CA LYS A 22 37.68 4.13 6.37
C LYS A 22 36.35 4.51 5.71
N GLN A 23 36.37 4.66 4.39
CA GLN A 23 35.16 4.88 3.61
C GLN A 23 34.18 3.78 4.00
N ALA A 24 32.95 4.16 4.38
CA ALA A 24 31.95 3.19 4.81
C ALA A 24 31.81 2.12 3.72
N GLU A 25 31.94 0.85 4.12
CA GLU A 25 31.77 -0.26 3.19
C GLU A 25 30.32 -0.27 2.70
N HIS A 26 30.14 -0.37 1.38
CA HIS A 26 28.80 -0.45 0.80
C HIS A 26 28.08 -1.71 1.25
N ASN A 27 26.75 -1.64 1.28
CA ASN A 27 25.85 -2.73 1.66
C ASN A 27 26.13 -3.24 3.09
N THR A 28 26.46 -2.31 4.00
CA THR A 28 26.61 -2.61 5.43
C THR A 28 25.77 -1.65 6.25
N LEU A 29 25.34 -2.12 7.43
CA LEU A 29 24.74 -1.29 8.45
C LEU A 29 25.83 -0.83 9.43
N THR A 30 25.82 0.45 9.75
CA THR A 30 26.55 0.96 10.90
C THR A 30 25.91 0.43 12.19
N GLN A 31 26.66 0.43 13.29
CA GLN A 31 26.11 0.04 14.59
C GLN A 31 24.88 0.89 14.98
N GLN A 32 24.87 2.18 14.62
CA GLN A 32 23.75 3.06 14.89
C GLN A 32 22.53 2.66 14.04
N GLU A 33 22.72 2.42 12.75
CA GLU A 33 21.64 1.95 11.86
C GLU A 33 21.01 0.65 12.37
N SER A 34 21.83 -0.34 12.76
CA SER A 34 21.31 -1.59 13.35
C SER A 34 20.53 -1.34 14.65
N ASN A 35 21.00 -0.45 15.52
CA ASN A 35 20.31 -0.11 16.77
C ASN A 35 18.98 0.63 16.53
N ASP A 36 18.90 1.39 15.45
CA ASP A 36 17.71 2.15 15.05
C ASP A 36 16.71 1.31 14.24
N GLY A 37 16.98 0.01 14.05
CA GLY A 37 16.08 -0.93 13.38
C GLY A 37 16.17 -0.91 11.85
N TRP A 38 17.26 -0.41 11.27
CA TRP A 38 17.50 -0.53 9.84
C TRP A 38 17.84 -1.97 9.45
N GLU A 39 17.33 -2.38 8.29
CA GLU A 39 17.57 -3.66 7.64
C GLU A 39 18.19 -3.41 6.26
N LEU A 40 19.02 -4.35 5.78
CA LEU A 40 19.49 -4.34 4.40
C LEU A 40 18.45 -5.07 3.53
N LEU A 41 17.97 -4.39 2.48
CA LEU A 41 17.25 -5.06 1.40
C LEU A 41 18.20 -5.68 0.38
N PHE A 42 19.49 -5.36 0.44
CA PHE A 42 20.50 -5.93 -0.44
C PHE A 42 21.81 -6.15 0.33
N ASP A 43 22.31 -7.39 0.29
CA ASP A 43 23.52 -7.79 1.01
C ASP A 43 24.84 -7.49 0.26
N GLY A 44 24.75 -7.02 -0.99
CA GLY A 44 25.91 -6.75 -1.84
C GLY A 44 26.34 -7.90 -2.75
N THR A 45 25.73 -9.08 -2.63
CA THR A 45 26.20 -10.32 -3.26
C THR A 45 25.09 -11.18 -3.85
N THR A 46 23.90 -11.19 -3.27
CA THR A 46 22.76 -12.00 -3.72
C THR A 46 21.49 -11.16 -3.83
N LEU A 47 20.54 -11.65 -4.62
CA LEU A 47 19.17 -11.10 -4.70
C LEU A 47 18.22 -11.82 -3.74
N ASN A 48 18.74 -12.41 -2.66
CA ASN A 48 17.89 -13.00 -1.62
C ASN A 48 16.95 -11.93 -1.04
N GLY A 49 15.68 -12.27 -0.85
CA GLY A 49 14.65 -11.32 -0.46
C GLY A 49 14.03 -10.56 -1.63
N TRP A 50 14.45 -10.84 -2.88
CA TRP A 50 13.85 -10.33 -4.11
C TRP A 50 13.37 -11.46 -5.02
N ARG A 51 12.28 -11.20 -5.73
CA ARG A 51 11.68 -12.11 -6.73
C ARG A 51 11.02 -11.30 -7.84
N ASP A 52 10.60 -11.96 -8.91
CA ASP A 52 9.82 -11.28 -9.94
C ASP A 52 8.47 -10.83 -9.39
N TYR A 53 7.97 -9.69 -9.88
CA TYR A 53 6.59 -9.26 -9.64
C TYR A 53 5.60 -10.33 -10.13
N ASN A 54 4.62 -10.69 -9.30
CA ASN A 54 3.69 -11.81 -9.48
C ASN A 54 4.38 -13.19 -9.72
N GLY A 55 5.65 -13.34 -9.33
CA GLY A 55 6.42 -14.58 -9.44
C GLY A 55 6.98 -15.05 -8.09
N GLU A 56 7.36 -16.33 -8.04
CA GLU A 56 7.99 -16.95 -6.85
C GLU A 56 9.52 -17.04 -6.96
N GLU A 57 10.07 -16.92 -8.17
CA GLU A 57 11.50 -16.98 -8.46
C GLU A 57 11.92 -15.76 -9.31
N LEU A 58 13.23 -15.51 -9.35
CA LEU A 58 13.81 -14.45 -10.18
C LEU A 58 14.10 -14.97 -11.59
N THR A 59 13.32 -14.53 -12.58
CA THR A 59 13.53 -14.81 -14.00
C THR A 59 13.84 -13.56 -14.81
N ALA A 60 13.51 -12.38 -14.26
CA ALA A 60 13.84 -11.09 -14.84
C ALA A 60 15.36 -10.88 -14.95
N PRO A 61 15.85 -10.06 -15.91
CA PRO A 61 17.27 -9.90 -16.20
C PRO A 61 17.97 -8.98 -15.18
N TRP A 62 17.90 -9.35 -13.90
CA TRP A 62 18.51 -8.65 -12.78
C TRP A 62 19.67 -9.46 -12.20
N PHE A 63 20.72 -8.76 -11.74
CA PHE A 63 21.92 -9.40 -11.23
C PHE A 63 22.43 -8.73 -9.95
N ALA A 64 22.96 -9.52 -9.04
CA ALA A 64 23.81 -9.03 -7.95
C ALA A 64 25.28 -9.17 -8.38
N GLU A 65 25.91 -8.06 -8.74
CA GLU A 65 27.28 -8.05 -9.23
C GLU A 65 28.01 -6.79 -8.78
N GLU A 66 29.28 -6.94 -8.39
CA GLU A 66 30.16 -5.84 -7.94
C GLU A 66 29.57 -4.99 -6.79
N GLY A 67 28.81 -5.60 -5.87
CA GLY A 67 28.20 -4.86 -4.77
C GLY A 67 26.97 -4.05 -5.17
N MET A 68 26.32 -4.39 -6.29
CA MET A 68 25.15 -3.69 -6.82
C MET A 68 24.06 -4.67 -7.26
N ILE A 69 22.80 -4.27 -7.10
CA ILE A 69 21.68 -4.80 -7.89
C ILE A 69 21.73 -4.09 -9.25
N GLN A 70 21.71 -4.84 -10.35
CA GLN A 70 21.82 -4.30 -11.70
C GLN A 70 20.64 -4.74 -12.57
N ALA A 71 19.94 -3.77 -13.16
CA ALA A 71 19.03 -4.00 -14.28
C ALA A 71 19.84 -4.06 -15.57
N LYS A 72 19.53 -5.02 -16.45
CA LYS A 72 20.21 -5.16 -17.75
C LYS A 72 19.79 -4.09 -18.76
N GLY A 73 18.59 -3.53 -18.60
CA GLY A 73 17.97 -2.68 -19.61
C GLY A 73 17.21 -3.47 -20.66
N GLU A 74 16.70 -4.65 -20.30
CA GLU A 74 15.89 -5.51 -21.17
C GLU A 74 14.43 -5.56 -20.74
N GLY A 75 14.04 -4.71 -19.77
CA GLY A 75 12.65 -4.53 -19.33
C GLY A 75 11.80 -3.71 -20.30
N ALA A 76 10.53 -3.52 -19.94
CA ALA A 76 9.52 -2.80 -20.71
C ALA A 76 8.37 -2.33 -19.80
N ASP A 77 7.33 -1.74 -20.37
CA ASP A 77 6.11 -1.41 -19.62
C ASP A 77 5.48 -2.65 -18.97
N GLU A 78 5.50 -3.80 -19.67
CA GLU A 78 4.81 -5.02 -19.23
C GLU A 78 5.67 -5.96 -18.38
N HIS A 79 6.99 -5.75 -18.27
CA HIS A 79 7.90 -6.66 -17.57
C HIS A 79 9.22 -6.00 -17.14
N GLY A 80 10.03 -6.68 -16.34
CA GLY A 80 11.30 -6.15 -15.82
C GLY A 80 11.24 -5.69 -14.37
N TYR A 81 10.20 -6.08 -13.65
CA TYR A 81 9.94 -5.70 -12.27
C TYR A 81 10.40 -6.78 -11.30
N ILE A 82 11.20 -6.40 -10.32
CA ILE A 82 11.51 -7.26 -9.17
C ILE A 82 10.97 -6.60 -7.90
N VAL A 83 10.50 -7.43 -6.98
CA VAL A 83 9.86 -6.99 -5.74
C VAL A 83 10.49 -7.65 -4.54
N THR A 84 10.39 -6.98 -3.39
CA THR A 84 10.74 -7.58 -2.10
C THR A 84 9.80 -8.74 -1.76
N GLU A 85 10.32 -9.76 -1.09
CA GLU A 85 9.48 -10.84 -0.52
C GLU A 85 8.62 -10.33 0.63
N LYS A 86 9.16 -9.42 1.44
CA LYS A 86 8.48 -8.79 2.58
C LYS A 86 7.62 -7.62 2.11
N VAL A 87 6.46 -7.46 2.77
CA VAL A 87 5.57 -6.31 2.63
C VAL A 87 5.90 -5.26 3.70
N TYR A 88 5.78 -3.98 3.35
CA TYR A 88 6.07 -2.86 4.22
C TYR A 88 4.86 -1.92 4.29
N GLU A 89 4.54 -1.43 5.47
CA GLU A 89 3.45 -0.47 5.71
C GLU A 89 3.99 0.95 5.87
N ASN A 90 4.58 1.25 7.02
CA ASN A 90 5.21 2.55 7.27
C ASN A 90 6.72 2.35 7.33
N PHE A 91 7.48 3.18 6.62
CA PHE A 91 8.91 2.98 6.49
C PHE A 91 9.68 4.26 6.16
N GLU A 92 10.98 4.23 6.49
CA GLU A 92 12.00 5.04 5.85
C GLU A 92 12.87 4.12 5.00
N MET A 93 12.99 4.39 3.71
CA MET A 93 13.86 3.64 2.79
C MET A 93 14.89 4.57 2.19
N VAL A 94 16.16 4.15 2.19
CA VAL A 94 17.29 4.88 1.58
C VAL A 94 17.97 3.95 0.59
N TRP A 95 18.35 4.48 -0.57
CA TRP A 95 19.14 3.74 -1.54
C TRP A 95 20.04 4.66 -2.36
N ASP A 96 21.16 4.12 -2.80
CA ASP A 96 21.98 4.74 -3.82
C ASP A 96 21.61 4.16 -5.17
N TRP A 97 21.57 5.00 -6.20
CA TRP A 97 21.27 4.58 -7.56
C TRP A 97 22.07 5.36 -8.60
N LYS A 98 22.23 4.77 -9.76
CA LYS A 98 22.63 5.45 -11.00
C LYS A 98 21.93 4.77 -12.18
N ILE A 99 21.78 5.50 -13.27
CA ILE A 99 21.16 5.03 -14.52
C ILE A 99 22.10 5.24 -15.71
N ALA A 100 21.83 4.53 -16.81
CA ALA A 100 22.49 4.76 -18.08
C ALA A 100 22.06 6.10 -18.71
N ASP A 101 22.84 6.60 -19.65
CA ASP A 101 22.50 7.79 -20.45
C ASP A 101 21.18 7.56 -21.20
N GLY A 102 20.25 8.50 -21.07
CA GLY A 102 18.88 8.39 -21.57
C GLY A 102 18.01 7.35 -20.84
N GLY A 103 18.47 6.85 -19.68
CA GLY A 103 17.82 5.75 -18.97
C GLY A 103 16.51 6.12 -18.26
N ASN A 104 15.63 5.12 -18.11
CA ASN A 104 14.40 5.19 -17.32
C ASN A 104 14.30 3.97 -16.38
N SER A 105 13.93 4.23 -15.13
CA SER A 105 13.75 3.26 -14.06
C SER A 105 12.86 3.89 -12.98
N GLY A 106 12.56 3.15 -11.92
CA GLY A 106 11.72 3.62 -10.84
C GLY A 106 11.83 2.74 -9.61
N VAL A 107 11.53 3.33 -8.46
CA VAL A 107 11.28 2.60 -7.22
C VAL A 107 9.81 2.79 -6.87
N LEU A 108 9.05 1.69 -6.92
CA LEU A 108 7.64 1.71 -6.51
C LEU A 108 7.50 1.16 -5.10
N TYR A 109 6.49 1.63 -4.38
CA TYR A 109 6.19 1.19 -3.03
C TYR A 109 4.71 0.91 -2.87
N HIS A 110 4.35 0.16 -1.81
CA HIS A 110 2.98 -0.32 -1.57
C HIS A 110 2.36 -1.04 -2.77
N VAL A 111 3.20 -1.69 -3.57
CA VAL A 111 2.74 -2.49 -4.69
C VAL A 111 1.95 -3.68 -4.16
N VAL A 112 0.76 -3.89 -4.72
CA VAL A 112 -0.10 -5.04 -4.44
C VAL A 112 -0.01 -6.01 -5.61
N GLU A 113 0.32 -7.25 -5.29
CA GLU A 113 0.34 -8.37 -6.23
C GLU A 113 -0.98 -9.09 -6.22
N HIS A 114 -1.52 -9.31 -7.42
CA HIS A 114 -2.73 -10.08 -7.66
C HIS A 114 -2.76 -10.48 -9.13
N PRO A 115 -3.32 -11.65 -9.50
CA PRO A 115 -3.43 -12.06 -10.91
C PRO A 115 -4.17 -11.06 -11.82
N LYS A 116 -4.96 -10.15 -11.24
CA LYS A 116 -5.68 -9.07 -11.97
C LYS A 116 -4.83 -7.81 -12.19
N PHE A 117 -3.73 -7.65 -11.46
CA PHE A 117 -2.84 -6.51 -11.57
C PHE A 117 -1.61 -6.94 -12.36
N ALA A 118 -1.67 -6.76 -13.68
CA ALA A 118 -0.64 -7.28 -14.60
C ALA A 118 0.73 -6.62 -14.41
N VAL A 119 0.77 -5.39 -13.91
CA VAL A 119 1.97 -4.56 -13.77
C VAL A 119 1.90 -3.77 -12.45
N PRO A 120 3.02 -3.48 -11.78
CA PRO A 120 3.01 -2.95 -10.41
C PRO A 120 2.52 -1.50 -10.31
N TYR A 121 2.70 -0.69 -11.36
CA TYR A 121 2.31 0.73 -11.36
C TYR A 121 0.80 0.96 -11.35
N VAL A 122 -0.04 -0.08 -11.51
CA VAL A 122 -1.50 0.06 -11.35
C VAL A 122 -1.94 0.03 -9.89
N THR A 123 -1.03 -0.28 -8.96
CA THR A 123 -1.30 -0.33 -7.52
C THR A 123 -0.31 0.51 -6.72
N GLY A 124 1.00 0.44 -7.00
CA GLY A 124 2.02 1.17 -6.25
C GLY A 124 2.34 2.55 -6.83
N PRO A 125 2.47 3.60 -6.00
CA PRO A 125 3.10 4.86 -6.40
C PRO A 125 4.58 4.68 -6.74
N GLU A 126 5.15 5.60 -7.52
CA GLU A 126 6.49 5.48 -8.10
C GLU A 126 7.33 6.72 -7.81
N TYR A 127 8.48 6.52 -7.16
CA TYR A 127 9.58 7.48 -7.20
C TYR A 127 10.31 7.31 -8.53
N GLN A 128 10.21 8.34 -9.38
CA GLN A 128 10.77 8.34 -10.73
C GLN A 128 12.30 8.41 -10.73
N LEU A 129 12.97 7.62 -11.58
CA LEU A 129 14.42 7.62 -11.82
C LEU A 129 14.70 7.71 -13.33
N ILE A 130 14.87 8.92 -13.85
CA ILE A 130 15.01 9.15 -15.30
C ILE A 130 16.18 10.09 -15.61
N ASP A 131 16.72 10.00 -16.82
CA ASP A 131 17.74 10.96 -17.28
C ASP A 131 17.10 12.31 -17.62
N ASP A 132 16.87 13.14 -16.61
CA ASP A 132 16.30 14.49 -16.73
C ASP A 132 16.98 15.37 -17.81
N LEU A 133 18.25 15.12 -18.12
CA LEU A 133 19.07 15.95 -19.00
C LEU A 133 19.07 15.45 -20.45
N ASN A 134 19.14 14.13 -20.64
CA ASN A 134 19.35 13.51 -21.96
C ASN A 134 18.27 12.50 -22.35
N PHE A 135 17.13 12.44 -21.65
CA PHE A 135 16.04 11.55 -22.06
C PHE A 135 15.63 11.82 -23.52
N PRO A 136 15.43 10.79 -24.36
CA PRO A 136 15.18 10.98 -25.79
C PRO A 136 13.94 11.81 -26.11
N ASP A 137 12.91 11.70 -25.27
CA ASP A 137 11.65 12.41 -25.42
C ASP A 137 11.53 13.59 -24.45
N PRO A 138 10.77 14.65 -24.80
CA PRO A 138 10.52 15.75 -23.87
C PRO A 138 9.84 15.26 -22.59
N LEU A 139 10.41 15.64 -21.44
CA LEU A 139 9.86 15.35 -20.12
C LEU A 139 9.12 16.56 -19.55
N GLU A 140 7.88 16.33 -19.15
CA GLU A 140 7.14 17.23 -18.26
C GLU A 140 7.66 17.10 -16.82
N ASP A 141 7.45 18.11 -15.98
CA ASP A 141 8.03 18.14 -14.62
C ASP A 141 7.52 17.00 -13.72
N TRP A 142 6.33 16.46 -13.97
CA TRP A 142 5.77 15.32 -13.22
C TRP A 142 6.33 13.96 -13.68
N GLN A 143 7.13 13.95 -14.75
CA GLN A 143 7.83 12.77 -15.29
C GLN A 143 9.31 12.76 -14.93
N LYS A 144 9.83 13.79 -14.26
CA LYS A 144 11.25 13.92 -13.92
C LYS A 144 11.58 13.23 -12.60
N THR A 145 12.87 13.00 -12.39
CA THR A 145 13.40 12.27 -11.24
C THR A 145 12.90 12.81 -9.91
N GLY A 146 12.50 11.90 -9.03
CA GLY A 146 12.07 12.20 -7.66
C GLY A 146 10.64 12.71 -7.53
N ALA A 147 9.95 12.97 -8.64
CA ALA A 147 8.50 13.10 -8.63
C ALA A 147 7.85 11.82 -8.06
N ASP A 148 6.71 11.98 -7.38
CA ASP A 148 5.74 10.90 -7.26
C ASP A 148 4.97 10.88 -8.58
N TYR A 149 5.34 9.92 -9.44
CA TYR A 149 5.04 9.97 -10.86
C TYR A 149 3.56 10.24 -11.13
N ALA A 150 3.27 11.26 -11.94
CA ALA A 150 1.92 11.72 -12.29
C ALA A 150 1.01 12.15 -11.11
N MET A 151 1.55 12.33 -9.90
CA MET A 151 0.82 12.79 -8.71
C MET A 151 1.41 14.10 -8.16
N TYR A 152 2.71 14.13 -7.87
CA TYR A 152 3.41 15.27 -7.28
C TYR A 152 4.78 15.50 -7.93
N THR A 153 5.02 16.73 -8.38
CA THR A 153 6.28 17.16 -9.00
C THR A 153 7.35 17.42 -7.96
N ALA A 154 8.61 17.09 -8.27
CA ALA A 154 9.75 17.50 -7.45
C ALA A 154 9.98 19.02 -7.47
N ASP A 155 10.42 19.58 -6.34
CA ASP A 155 10.81 20.98 -6.21
C ASP A 155 12.12 21.27 -6.99
N PRO A 156 12.05 21.96 -8.14
CA PRO A 156 13.21 22.14 -9.02
C PRO A 156 14.33 22.97 -8.39
N GLU A 157 14.05 23.79 -7.37
CA GLU A 157 15.08 24.57 -6.67
C GLU A 157 15.94 23.71 -5.73
N LYS A 158 15.41 22.54 -5.32
CA LYS A 158 16.07 21.58 -4.43
C LYS A 158 16.57 20.34 -5.13
N THR A 159 16.08 20.06 -6.34
CA THR A 159 16.51 18.92 -7.15
C THR A 159 17.95 19.10 -7.62
N ASN A 160 18.89 18.64 -6.79
CA ASN A 160 20.31 18.58 -7.12
C ASN A 160 20.70 17.20 -7.68
N ILE A 161 20.09 16.82 -8.80
CA ILE A 161 20.35 15.54 -9.47
C ILE A 161 21.73 15.53 -10.13
N LYS A 162 22.45 14.41 -10.02
CA LYS A 162 23.69 14.18 -10.78
C LYS A 162 23.38 13.54 -12.13
N PRO A 163 24.17 13.85 -13.19
CA PRO A 163 23.98 13.27 -14.51
C PRO A 163 24.02 11.73 -14.53
N ALA A 164 23.45 11.14 -15.58
CA ALA A 164 23.52 9.70 -15.81
C ALA A 164 24.96 9.17 -15.71
N GLY A 165 25.11 7.98 -15.14
CA GLY A 165 26.39 7.35 -14.79
C GLY A 165 26.96 7.74 -13.43
N GLU A 166 26.50 8.82 -12.79
CA GLU A 166 26.90 9.21 -11.43
C GLU A 166 25.91 8.71 -10.37
N TRP A 167 26.43 8.45 -9.16
CA TRP A 167 25.62 7.96 -8.04
C TRP A 167 24.83 9.08 -7.36
N ASN A 168 23.52 8.92 -7.34
CA ASN A 168 22.57 9.67 -6.52
C ASN A 168 22.20 8.84 -5.27
N THR A 169 21.78 9.52 -4.20
CA THR A 169 21.18 8.90 -3.01
C THR A 169 19.77 9.43 -2.85
N SER A 170 18.79 8.54 -2.74
CA SER A 170 17.39 8.90 -2.56
C SER A 170 16.84 8.31 -1.26
N LYS A 171 15.78 8.93 -0.76
CA LYS A 171 15.04 8.44 0.41
C LYS A 171 13.55 8.64 0.21
N ILE A 172 12.76 7.65 0.60
CA ILE A 172 11.31 7.75 0.77
C ILE A 172 11.02 7.64 2.26
N VAL A 173 10.19 8.55 2.77
CA VAL A 173 9.54 8.40 4.08
C VAL A 173 8.06 8.21 3.82
N PHE A 174 7.49 7.11 4.31
CA PHE A 174 6.06 6.89 4.36
C PHE A 174 5.67 6.64 5.84
N ASP A 175 5.13 7.66 6.51
CA ASP A 175 4.70 7.59 7.92
C ASP A 175 3.21 7.85 8.03
N ASN A 176 2.42 6.78 8.05
CA ASN A 176 0.97 6.81 8.29
C ASN A 176 0.20 7.74 7.34
N GLY A 177 0.62 7.80 6.08
CA GLY A 177 0.05 8.65 5.04
C GLY A 177 0.84 9.93 4.76
N HIS A 178 1.74 10.34 5.67
CA HIS A 178 2.69 11.42 5.38
C HIS A 178 3.81 10.88 4.49
N VAL A 179 4.01 11.49 3.32
CA VAL A 179 4.99 11.03 2.33
C VAL A 179 6.03 12.10 2.04
N GLU A 180 7.31 11.73 2.06
CA GLU A 180 8.42 12.58 1.63
C GLU A 180 9.29 11.86 0.60
N HIS A 181 9.66 12.55 -0.48
CA HIS A 181 10.76 12.14 -1.36
C HIS A 181 11.95 13.05 -1.16
N TRP A 182 13.13 12.43 -1.06
CA TRP A 182 14.40 13.13 -0.94
C TRP A 182 15.36 12.71 -2.06
N LEU A 183 16.21 13.64 -2.46
CA LEU A 183 17.29 13.42 -3.42
C LEU A 183 18.54 14.15 -2.95
N ASN A 184 19.65 13.41 -2.86
CA ASN A 184 20.98 13.92 -2.50
C ASN A 184 21.01 14.80 -1.24
N GLY A 185 20.19 14.44 -0.25
CA GLY A 185 20.13 15.11 1.05
C GLY A 185 19.05 16.20 1.17
N GLU A 186 18.35 16.54 0.09
CA GLU A 186 17.29 17.56 0.08
C GLU A 186 15.90 16.93 -0.06
N LYS A 187 14.91 17.46 0.67
CA LYS A 187 13.50 17.06 0.53
C LYS A 187 12.90 17.77 -0.67
N ILE A 188 12.49 17.01 -1.68
CA ILE A 188 12.02 17.52 -2.97
C ILE A 188 10.52 17.33 -3.20
N VAL A 189 9.87 16.41 -2.49
CA VAL A 189 8.41 16.22 -2.49
C VAL A 189 7.93 15.99 -1.06
N GLU A 190 6.76 16.52 -0.73
CA GLU A 190 6.06 16.29 0.54
C GLU A 190 4.55 16.38 0.31
N PHE A 191 3.80 15.37 0.75
CA PHE A 191 2.34 15.36 0.67
C PHE A 191 1.69 14.44 1.71
N GLU A 192 0.37 14.51 1.80
CA GLU A 192 -0.46 13.64 2.64
C GLU A 192 -1.33 12.74 1.75
N ALA A 193 -1.03 11.44 1.74
CA ALA A 193 -1.79 10.44 1.02
C ALA A 193 -3.23 10.35 1.55
N TRP A 194 -4.16 9.97 0.65
CA TRP A 194 -5.57 9.72 0.96
C TRP A 194 -6.35 10.96 1.48
N THR A 195 -5.82 12.16 1.31
CA THR A 195 -6.55 13.43 1.50
C THR A 195 -7.42 13.76 0.28
N GLU A 196 -8.30 14.76 0.38
CA GLU A 196 -9.09 15.23 -0.78
C GLU A 196 -8.22 15.70 -1.94
N ASP A 197 -7.09 16.38 -1.66
CA ASP A 197 -6.14 16.77 -2.69
C ASP A 197 -5.56 15.54 -3.39
N TRP A 198 -5.15 14.54 -2.61
CA TRP A 198 -4.62 13.29 -3.14
C TRP A 198 -5.65 12.54 -4.01
N PHE A 199 -6.89 12.40 -3.53
CA PHE A 199 -7.96 11.76 -4.32
C PHE A 199 -8.35 12.58 -5.56
N THR A 200 -8.30 13.91 -5.48
CA THR A 200 -8.51 14.78 -6.65
C THR A 200 -7.45 14.51 -7.71
N ARG A 201 -6.18 14.39 -7.32
CA ARG A 201 -5.07 14.05 -8.22
C ARG A 201 -5.23 12.66 -8.80
N LYS A 202 -5.43 11.64 -7.96
CA LYS A 202 -5.66 10.25 -8.40
C LYS A 202 -6.79 10.18 -9.43
N ASN A 203 -7.90 10.87 -9.17
CA ASN A 203 -9.09 10.82 -10.02
C ASN A 203 -9.02 11.80 -11.21
N SER A 204 -7.89 12.49 -11.39
CA SER A 204 -7.63 13.37 -12.52
C SER A 204 -6.42 12.86 -13.31
N GLY A 205 -6.53 12.79 -14.64
CA GLY A 205 -5.39 12.44 -15.48
C GLY A 205 -5.20 10.93 -15.67
N LYS A 206 -4.03 10.39 -15.30
CA LYS A 206 -3.49 9.12 -15.86
C LYS A 206 -4.17 7.85 -15.34
N TRP A 207 -4.82 7.90 -14.17
CA TRP A 207 -5.19 6.69 -13.41
C TRP A 207 -6.61 6.16 -13.68
N GLU A 208 -7.31 6.65 -14.71
CA GLU A 208 -8.67 6.20 -15.05
C GLU A 208 -8.76 4.68 -15.24
N ASN A 209 -7.72 4.07 -15.82
CA ASN A 209 -7.64 2.61 -16.05
C ASN A 209 -6.92 1.86 -14.91
N ALA A 210 -6.57 2.53 -13.82
CA ALA A 210 -5.90 1.97 -12.65
C ALA A 210 -6.65 2.39 -11.38
N PRO A 211 -7.91 1.92 -11.19
CA PRO A 211 -8.75 2.36 -10.07
C PRO A 211 -8.14 2.06 -8.69
N GLU A 212 -7.23 1.08 -8.62
CA GLU A 212 -6.56 0.62 -7.39
C GLU A 212 -5.23 1.32 -7.10
N TYR A 213 -4.81 2.26 -7.95
CA TYR A 213 -3.55 2.98 -7.78
C TYR A 213 -3.50 3.71 -6.43
N GLY A 214 -2.43 3.46 -5.67
CA GLY A 214 -2.05 4.15 -4.45
C GLY A 214 -3.00 3.98 -3.26
N LEU A 215 -3.98 3.08 -3.34
CA LEU A 215 -4.96 2.89 -2.27
C LEU A 215 -4.42 2.01 -1.13
N ALA A 216 -3.52 1.08 -1.45
CA ALA A 216 -2.92 0.17 -0.50
C ALA A 216 -2.15 0.90 0.61
N ARG A 217 -2.25 0.41 1.84
CA ARG A 217 -1.53 0.94 3.01
C ARG A 217 -0.20 0.23 3.25
N LYS A 218 -0.07 -0.97 2.71
CA LYS A 218 1.15 -1.79 2.75
C LYS A 218 1.36 -2.48 1.42
N GLY A 219 2.57 -2.91 1.13
CA GLY A 219 2.86 -3.69 -0.06
C GLY A 219 4.34 -3.90 -0.23
N VAL A 220 4.72 -4.55 -1.32
CA VAL A 220 6.12 -4.80 -1.63
C VAL A 220 6.78 -3.53 -2.17
N ILE A 221 8.11 -3.45 -2.01
CA ILE A 221 8.93 -2.47 -2.71
C ILE A 221 9.33 -3.08 -4.05
N CYS A 222 9.28 -2.30 -5.12
CA CYS A 222 9.57 -2.75 -6.48
C CYS A 222 10.68 -1.92 -7.10
N LEU A 223 11.61 -2.57 -7.81
CA LEU A 223 12.55 -1.93 -8.71
C LEU A 223 12.14 -2.21 -10.15
N GLN A 224 12.18 -1.19 -11.00
CA GLN A 224 11.79 -1.27 -12.40
C GLN A 224 12.99 -1.22 -13.34
N ASP A 225 13.08 -2.19 -14.25
CA ASP A 225 13.84 -2.09 -15.50
C ASP A 225 12.86 -1.64 -16.58
N HIS A 226 13.03 -0.42 -17.11
CA HIS A 226 12.19 0.13 -18.18
C HIS A 226 12.93 0.20 -19.52
N GLY A 227 13.73 -0.83 -19.81
CA GLY A 227 14.48 -0.94 -21.06
C GLY A 227 15.80 -0.16 -21.04
N SER A 228 16.32 0.15 -19.86
CA SER A 228 17.62 0.82 -19.66
C SER A 228 18.36 0.28 -18.44
N ALA A 229 19.68 0.21 -18.54
CA ALA A 229 20.50 -0.27 -17.43
C ALA A 229 20.43 0.71 -16.24
N ALA A 230 20.26 0.15 -15.05
CA ALA A 230 20.21 0.86 -13.78
C ALA A 230 20.94 0.06 -12.71
N TRP A 231 21.52 0.76 -11.74
CA TRP A 231 22.31 0.15 -10.67
C TRP A 231 21.86 0.69 -9.32
N PHE A 232 21.71 -0.20 -8.36
CA PHE A 232 21.28 0.12 -6.99
C PHE A 232 22.25 -0.49 -5.97
N ARG A 233 22.50 0.21 -4.87
CA ARG A 233 23.26 -0.30 -3.72
C ARG A 233 22.87 0.45 -2.46
N ASN A 234 23.38 0.01 -1.30
CA ASN A 234 23.03 0.58 0.00
C ASN A 234 21.51 0.67 0.21
N VAL A 235 20.77 -0.31 -0.32
CA VAL A 235 19.31 -0.37 -0.22
C VAL A 235 18.96 -0.80 1.20
N LYS A 236 18.50 0.15 1.99
CA LYS A 236 18.22 0.01 3.42
C LYS A 236 16.80 0.46 3.71
N ILE A 237 16.14 -0.21 4.63
CA ILE A 237 14.79 0.16 5.08
C ILE A 237 14.69 0.07 6.59
N LYS A 238 13.89 0.96 7.18
CA LYS A 238 13.54 0.95 8.61
C LYS A 238 12.03 1.07 8.70
N GLU A 239 11.38 0.10 9.32
CA GLU A 239 9.95 0.15 9.57
C GLU A 239 9.61 1.20 10.64
N LEU A 240 8.50 1.88 10.43
CA LEU A 240 7.96 2.89 11.34
C LEU A 240 6.69 2.36 12.01
N PRO A 241 6.38 2.81 13.24
CA PRO A 241 5.20 2.36 13.94
C PRO A 241 3.92 2.81 13.23
N ARG A 242 2.95 1.90 13.12
CA ARG A 242 1.57 2.19 12.73
C ARG A 242 0.85 3.00 13.80
N LYS A 243 -0.01 3.93 13.35
CA LYS A 243 -0.91 4.73 14.19
C LYS A 243 -2.34 4.29 13.90
N THR A 244 -3.06 3.97 14.97
CA THR A 244 -4.47 3.60 14.87
C THR A 244 -5.34 4.84 14.70
N LYS A 245 -6.43 4.74 13.92
CA LYS A 245 -7.39 5.82 13.70
C LYS A 245 -8.83 5.33 13.81
N GLU A 246 -9.66 6.14 14.46
CA GLU A 246 -11.12 6.01 14.35
C GLU A 246 -11.58 6.64 13.03
N VAL A 247 -12.44 5.93 12.32
CA VAL A 247 -13.02 6.35 11.04
C VAL A 247 -14.52 6.22 11.12
N ASN A 248 -15.23 7.32 10.89
CA ASN A 248 -16.65 7.29 10.64
C ASN A 248 -16.88 7.11 9.14
N LEU A 249 -17.14 5.88 8.71
CA LEU A 249 -17.25 5.55 7.28
C LEU A 249 -18.46 6.24 6.64
N PHE A 250 -19.51 6.54 7.40
CA PHE A 250 -20.70 7.22 6.88
C PHE A 250 -21.02 8.51 7.65
N ASN A 251 -21.10 9.61 6.93
CA ASN A 251 -21.26 10.95 7.52
C ASN A 251 -22.71 11.33 7.86
N GLY A 252 -23.70 10.50 7.52
CA GLY A 252 -25.12 10.75 7.79
C GLY A 252 -25.77 11.80 6.87
N LYS A 253 -25.09 12.23 5.80
CA LYS A 253 -25.55 13.35 4.93
C LYS A 253 -25.52 13.00 3.46
N ASP A 254 -24.44 12.38 2.99
CA ASP A 254 -24.23 12.03 1.60
C ASP A 254 -23.29 10.80 1.49
N LEU A 255 -22.94 10.42 0.26
CA LEU A 255 -22.07 9.28 -0.02
C LEU A 255 -20.59 9.70 -0.15
N HIS A 256 -20.19 10.84 0.39
CA HIS A 256 -18.78 11.23 0.39
C HIS A 256 -17.93 10.16 1.11
N GLY A 257 -16.81 9.79 0.49
CA GLY A 257 -15.98 8.67 0.94
C GLY A 257 -16.36 7.31 0.35
N TRP A 258 -17.42 7.24 -0.47
CA TRP A 258 -17.90 6.02 -1.12
C TRP A 258 -17.93 6.14 -2.64
N GLU A 259 -17.76 5.01 -3.31
CA GLU A 259 -17.84 4.82 -4.75
C GLU A 259 -18.95 3.81 -5.08
N VAL A 260 -19.80 4.14 -6.04
CA VAL A 260 -20.93 3.30 -6.47
C VAL A 260 -20.50 2.45 -7.66
N TYR A 261 -20.78 1.15 -7.59
CA TYR A 261 -20.56 0.19 -8.65
C TYR A 261 -21.86 -0.51 -9.01
N GLY A 262 -22.20 -0.52 -10.30
CA GLY A 262 -23.47 -1.02 -10.80
C GLY A 262 -24.56 0.07 -10.86
N THR A 263 -25.80 -0.36 -11.13
CA THR A 263 -26.95 0.53 -11.37
C THR A 263 -27.99 0.50 -10.25
N GLU A 264 -27.70 -0.25 -9.19
CA GLU A 264 -28.53 -0.34 -7.99
C GLU A 264 -28.48 0.96 -7.18
N LYS A 265 -29.53 1.24 -6.41
CA LYS A 265 -29.71 2.56 -5.80
C LYS A 265 -29.00 2.64 -4.46
N TRP A 266 -28.22 3.70 -4.31
CA TRP A 266 -27.59 4.11 -3.06
C TRP A 266 -27.90 5.58 -2.82
N TYR A 267 -28.48 5.90 -1.66
CA TYR A 267 -28.82 7.28 -1.30
C TYR A 267 -28.88 7.48 0.20
N VAL A 268 -28.96 8.75 0.63
CA VAL A 268 -29.16 9.11 2.03
C VAL A 268 -30.56 9.65 2.22
N GLU A 269 -31.30 9.06 3.15
CA GLU A 269 -32.65 9.49 3.55
C GLU A 269 -32.73 9.51 5.07
N ASP A 270 -33.17 10.62 5.66
CA ASP A 270 -33.31 10.80 7.12
C ASP A 270 -32.06 10.44 7.94
N GLY A 271 -30.87 10.67 7.36
CA GLY A 271 -29.58 10.35 8.00
C GLY A 271 -29.20 8.87 7.96
N LEU A 272 -29.93 8.05 7.21
CA LEU A 272 -29.66 6.64 6.96
C LEU A 272 -29.06 6.46 5.56
N LEU A 273 -28.08 5.56 5.44
CA LEU A 273 -27.62 5.10 4.15
C LEU A 273 -28.56 3.99 3.69
N VAL A 274 -29.19 4.18 2.53
CA VAL A 274 -30.21 3.29 2.00
C VAL A 274 -29.67 2.60 0.75
N CYS A 275 -29.77 1.27 0.72
CA CYS A 275 -29.66 0.49 -0.50
C CYS A 275 -31.03 -0.05 -0.91
N GLU A 276 -31.34 0.03 -2.20
CA GLU A 276 -32.62 -0.41 -2.76
C GLU A 276 -32.39 -0.94 -4.17
N SER A 277 -33.14 -1.99 -4.55
CA SER A 277 -33.02 -2.53 -5.90
C SER A 277 -33.25 -1.45 -6.96
N GLY A 278 -32.29 -1.37 -7.88
CA GLY A 278 -32.28 -0.55 -9.06
C GLY A 278 -33.15 -1.11 -10.18
N PRO A 279 -33.12 -0.41 -11.34
CA PRO A 279 -33.90 -0.81 -12.50
C PRO A 279 -33.47 -2.16 -13.08
N ASP A 280 -32.19 -2.51 -12.96
CA ASP A 280 -31.60 -3.69 -13.61
C ASP A 280 -31.66 -4.94 -12.71
N LYS A 281 -31.85 -4.77 -11.40
CA LYS A 281 -31.98 -5.84 -10.41
C LYS A 281 -30.77 -6.79 -10.44
N GLN A 282 -29.59 -6.21 -10.65
CA GLN A 282 -28.31 -6.90 -10.69
C GLN A 282 -27.57 -6.70 -9.37
N TYR A 283 -26.40 -7.30 -9.24
CA TYR A 283 -25.48 -6.96 -8.16
C TYR A 283 -25.08 -5.48 -8.23
N GLY A 284 -25.06 -4.84 -7.07
CA GLY A 284 -24.52 -3.50 -6.90
C GLY A 284 -23.69 -3.39 -5.63
N TYR A 285 -22.72 -2.49 -5.64
CA TYR A 285 -21.83 -2.29 -4.50
C TYR A 285 -21.66 -0.81 -4.21
N LEU A 286 -21.54 -0.48 -2.93
CA LEU A 286 -21.06 0.79 -2.45
C LEU A 286 -19.79 0.54 -1.67
N ALA A 287 -18.65 0.94 -2.20
CA ALA A 287 -17.35 0.63 -1.61
C ALA A 287 -16.65 1.88 -1.09
N THR A 288 -15.91 1.79 0.01
CA THR A 288 -15.10 2.89 0.52
C THR A 288 -14.04 3.28 -0.50
N ARG A 289 -13.75 4.56 -0.67
CA ARG A 289 -12.65 5.00 -1.54
C ARG A 289 -11.25 4.61 -0.99
N GLU A 290 -11.15 4.39 0.32
CA GLU A 290 -9.93 3.99 1.01
C GLU A 290 -9.84 2.46 1.16
N TYR A 291 -8.62 1.94 1.23
CA TYR A 291 -8.35 0.58 1.68
C TYR A 291 -8.15 0.48 3.19
N TYR A 292 -8.46 -0.70 3.69
CA TYR A 292 -8.27 -1.16 5.06
C TYR A 292 -7.68 -2.58 5.05
N ASP A 293 -6.95 -2.90 6.11
CA ASP A 293 -6.36 -4.21 6.35
C ASP A 293 -6.80 -4.79 7.72
N ASN A 294 -6.17 -4.39 8.82
CA ASN A 294 -6.54 -4.75 10.19
C ASN A 294 -7.47 -3.69 10.76
N PHE A 295 -8.65 -4.10 11.21
CA PHE A 295 -9.67 -3.19 11.71
C PHE A 295 -10.70 -3.86 12.62
N ASP A 296 -11.37 -3.06 13.43
CA ASP A 296 -12.58 -3.39 14.16
C ASP A 296 -13.72 -2.49 13.64
N LEU A 297 -14.63 -3.08 12.86
CA LEU A 297 -15.78 -2.39 12.26
C LEU A 297 -17.04 -2.74 13.04
N SER A 298 -17.80 -1.73 13.45
CA SER A 298 -19.18 -1.87 13.91
C SER A 298 -20.12 -1.13 12.96
N VAL A 299 -21.23 -1.78 12.60
CA VAL A 299 -22.27 -1.24 11.73
C VAL A 299 -23.65 -1.68 12.23
N GLU A 300 -24.63 -0.80 12.10
CA GLU A 300 -26.03 -1.14 12.32
C GLU A 300 -26.76 -1.27 10.99
N PHE A 301 -27.56 -2.32 10.85
CA PHE A 301 -28.37 -2.56 9.66
C PHE A 301 -29.82 -2.91 10.02
N LYS A 302 -30.73 -2.67 9.08
CA LYS A 302 -32.14 -3.08 9.14
C LYS A 302 -32.62 -3.50 7.76
N GLN A 303 -33.15 -4.72 7.65
CA GLN A 303 -33.74 -5.25 6.42
C GLN A 303 -35.23 -4.88 6.36
N GLU A 304 -35.63 -4.07 5.39
CA GLU A 304 -37.04 -3.66 5.22
C GLU A 304 -37.79 -4.53 4.20
N ALA A 305 -37.07 -5.05 3.21
CA ALA A 305 -37.58 -5.98 2.20
C ALA A 305 -36.40 -6.82 1.69
N ASP A 306 -36.65 -8.12 1.40
CA ASP A 306 -35.68 -9.15 0.99
C ASP A 306 -34.22 -8.76 1.26
N GLY A 307 -33.72 -9.09 2.45
CA GLY A 307 -32.54 -8.44 3.00
C GLY A 307 -31.19 -8.95 2.51
N ASN A 308 -31.10 -9.68 1.39
CA ASN A 308 -29.84 -10.29 0.93
C ASN A 308 -28.82 -9.23 0.50
N SER A 309 -27.78 -9.13 1.30
CA SER A 309 -26.76 -8.10 1.30
C SER A 309 -25.54 -8.61 2.07
N GLY A 310 -24.58 -7.73 2.33
CA GLY A 310 -23.41 -8.09 3.12
C GLY A 310 -22.41 -6.96 3.20
N VAL A 311 -21.43 -7.17 4.06
CA VAL A 311 -20.28 -6.29 4.23
C VAL A 311 -19.06 -7.01 3.72
N PHE A 312 -18.57 -6.59 2.55
CA PHE A 312 -17.30 -7.04 2.01
C PHE A 312 -16.13 -6.44 2.78
N ILE A 313 -15.10 -7.25 2.98
CA ILE A 313 -13.85 -6.90 3.64
C ILE A 313 -12.66 -7.20 2.72
N ARG A 314 -11.65 -6.32 2.78
CA ARG A 314 -10.39 -6.46 2.01
C ARG A 314 -10.64 -6.68 0.52
N SER A 315 -11.61 -5.94 -0.03
CA SER A 315 -12.15 -6.16 -1.38
C SER A 315 -11.79 -5.09 -2.39
N PHE A 316 -11.89 -5.42 -3.67
CA PHE A 316 -11.91 -4.45 -4.76
C PHE A 316 -12.98 -4.83 -5.77
N VAL A 317 -13.44 -3.85 -6.57
CA VAL A 317 -14.55 -4.04 -7.50
C VAL A 317 -14.08 -3.70 -8.91
N GLU A 318 -14.08 -4.71 -9.78
CA GLU A 318 -13.74 -4.57 -11.18
C GLU A 318 -14.89 -3.89 -11.96
N PRO A 319 -14.61 -3.31 -13.14
CA PRO A 319 -15.64 -2.83 -14.05
C PRO A 319 -16.73 -3.89 -14.30
N GLY A 320 -17.99 -3.45 -14.37
CA GLY A 320 -19.14 -4.35 -14.48
C GLY A 320 -19.65 -4.88 -13.13
N ALA A 321 -19.23 -4.28 -12.01
CA ALA A 321 -19.65 -4.66 -10.66
C ALA A 321 -19.28 -6.10 -10.32
N ILE A 322 -18.03 -6.49 -10.61
CA ILE A 322 -17.50 -7.80 -10.24
C ILE A 322 -16.60 -7.61 -9.02
N VAL A 323 -17.10 -8.00 -7.86
CA VAL A 323 -16.36 -7.89 -6.59
C VAL A 323 -15.36 -9.02 -6.43
N ASN A 324 -14.22 -8.72 -5.82
CA ASN A 324 -13.23 -9.69 -5.36
C ASN A 324 -13.10 -9.57 -3.84
N GLY A 325 -12.98 -10.70 -3.14
CA GLY A 325 -12.75 -10.76 -1.68
C GLY A 325 -13.88 -11.43 -0.92
N TRP A 326 -14.03 -11.07 0.36
CA TRP A 326 -14.82 -11.82 1.33
C TRP A 326 -15.98 -10.99 1.86
N GLN A 327 -17.15 -11.58 1.87
CA GLN A 327 -18.39 -11.02 2.39
C GLN A 327 -18.68 -11.58 3.77
N VAL A 328 -18.99 -10.71 4.73
CA VAL A 328 -19.74 -11.07 5.93
C VAL A 328 -21.21 -10.86 5.62
N GLU A 329 -21.99 -11.93 5.73
CA GLU A 329 -23.36 -11.98 5.25
C GLU A 329 -24.31 -11.13 6.07
N VAL A 330 -25.23 -10.46 5.36
CA VAL A 330 -26.44 -9.83 5.92
C VAL A 330 -27.60 -10.33 5.08
N ALA A 331 -28.33 -11.33 5.56
CA ALA A 331 -29.36 -12.01 4.78
C ALA A 331 -30.58 -12.34 5.63
N PRO A 332 -31.75 -12.65 5.03
CA PRO A 332 -32.92 -13.08 5.79
C PRO A 332 -32.62 -14.33 6.62
N LYS A 333 -33.41 -14.55 7.67
CA LYS A 333 -33.26 -15.72 8.55
C LYS A 333 -33.22 -17.04 7.77
N GLY A 334 -32.29 -17.92 8.15
CA GLY A 334 -32.01 -19.19 7.47
C GLY A 334 -31.01 -19.07 6.31
N ASN A 335 -30.29 -17.94 6.22
CA ASN A 335 -29.28 -17.67 5.20
C ASN A 335 -27.99 -17.09 5.83
N ASP A 336 -27.65 -17.53 7.05
CA ASP A 336 -26.31 -17.40 7.62
C ASP A 336 -25.79 -15.97 7.87
N THR A 337 -26.63 -15.03 8.35
CA THR A 337 -26.15 -13.67 8.71
C THR A 337 -24.97 -13.75 9.70
N GLY A 338 -23.86 -13.09 9.36
CA GLY A 338 -22.60 -13.16 10.11
C GLY A 338 -21.64 -14.27 9.67
N GLY A 339 -22.06 -15.16 8.77
CA GLY A 339 -21.21 -16.10 8.06
C GLY A 339 -20.26 -15.42 7.08
N ILE A 340 -19.27 -16.16 6.57
CA ILE A 340 -18.23 -15.65 5.67
C ILE A 340 -18.25 -16.41 4.34
N TYR A 341 -18.43 -15.65 3.26
CA TYR A 341 -18.46 -16.14 1.88
C TYR A 341 -17.39 -15.44 1.03
N GLU A 342 -16.73 -16.16 0.13
CA GLU A 342 -15.78 -15.60 -0.83
C GLU A 342 -16.37 -15.56 -2.24
N SER A 343 -16.65 -14.36 -2.73
CA SER A 343 -17.25 -14.14 -4.05
C SER A 343 -16.23 -14.38 -5.17
N TYR A 344 -16.67 -15.09 -6.22
CA TYR A 344 -15.85 -15.47 -7.38
C TYR A 344 -14.57 -16.26 -7.04
N GLY A 345 -14.50 -16.81 -5.83
CA GLY A 345 -13.39 -17.62 -5.34
C GLY A 345 -13.91 -18.93 -4.73
N ARG A 346 -13.56 -19.17 -3.46
CA ARG A 346 -13.82 -20.45 -2.77
C ARG A 346 -15.29 -20.71 -2.39
N GLY A 347 -16.16 -19.69 -2.41
CA GLY A 347 -17.54 -19.81 -1.93
C GLY A 347 -17.64 -19.72 -0.40
N TRP A 348 -18.55 -20.46 0.22
CA TRP A 348 -18.71 -20.46 1.68
C TRP A 348 -17.42 -20.92 2.37
N LEU A 349 -16.84 -20.04 3.18
CA LEU A 349 -15.70 -20.38 4.04
C LEU A 349 -16.20 -20.88 5.39
N VAL A 350 -17.17 -20.18 5.98
CA VAL A 350 -17.83 -20.56 7.23
C VAL A 350 -19.29 -20.12 7.21
N GLN A 351 -20.19 -21.09 7.36
CA GLN A 351 -21.61 -20.85 7.68
C GLN A 351 -21.80 -20.83 9.20
N ILE A 352 -22.87 -20.19 9.69
CA ILE A 352 -23.12 -20.14 11.14
C ILE A 352 -23.75 -21.46 11.62
N GLU A 353 -23.74 -21.69 12.94
CA GLU A 353 -24.52 -22.79 13.52
C GLU A 353 -26.03 -22.48 13.40
N ASP A 354 -26.85 -23.48 13.07
CA ASP A 354 -28.30 -23.31 12.86
C ASP A 354 -29.00 -22.59 14.04
N GLU A 355 -28.57 -22.84 15.28
CA GLU A 355 -29.16 -22.20 16.45
C GLU A 355 -28.90 -20.68 16.52
N LYS A 356 -27.86 -20.19 15.84
CA LYS A 356 -27.50 -18.77 15.77
C LYS A 356 -28.39 -17.97 14.83
N GLU A 357 -29.17 -18.62 13.97
CA GLU A 357 -30.18 -17.96 13.12
C GLU A 357 -31.25 -17.19 13.93
N GLU A 358 -31.45 -17.57 15.20
CA GLU A 358 -32.39 -16.89 16.11
C GLU A 358 -31.85 -15.55 16.66
N ILE A 359 -30.57 -15.24 16.45
CA ILE A 359 -29.93 -14.00 16.94
C ILE A 359 -30.33 -12.79 16.07
N LEU A 360 -30.62 -13.02 14.78
CA LEU A 360 -31.10 -11.99 13.87
C LEU A 360 -32.50 -11.51 14.27
N LYS A 361 -32.65 -10.19 14.43
CA LYS A 361 -33.95 -9.55 14.70
C LYS A 361 -34.55 -9.05 13.39
N GLU A 362 -35.33 -9.90 12.73
CA GLU A 362 -35.96 -9.56 11.43
C GLU A 362 -36.82 -8.29 11.53
N GLY A 363 -36.68 -7.39 10.56
CA GLY A 363 -37.42 -6.13 10.50
C GLY A 363 -37.01 -5.09 11.55
N GLU A 364 -36.05 -5.39 12.42
CA GLU A 364 -35.52 -4.49 13.45
C GLU A 364 -34.06 -4.10 13.16
N TRP A 365 -33.54 -3.15 13.95
CA TRP A 365 -32.12 -2.80 13.89
C TRP A 365 -31.27 -3.89 14.55
N ASN A 366 -30.22 -4.29 13.84
CA ASN A 366 -29.22 -5.24 14.31
C ASN A 366 -27.85 -4.57 14.29
N THR A 367 -26.97 -4.97 15.21
CA THR A 367 -25.56 -4.54 15.22
C THR A 367 -24.69 -5.68 14.74
N LEU A 368 -23.94 -5.46 13.66
CA LEU A 368 -22.88 -6.36 13.18
C LEU A 368 -21.52 -5.75 13.56
N ARG A 369 -20.65 -6.56 14.15
CA ARG A 369 -19.24 -6.22 14.37
C ARG A 369 -18.35 -7.21 13.62
N ILE A 370 -17.34 -6.71 12.93
CA ILE A 370 -16.37 -7.49 12.18
C ILE A 370 -14.98 -7.07 12.66
N LEU A 371 -14.29 -8.00 13.31
CA LEU A 371 -12.92 -7.84 13.77
C LEU A 371 -12.00 -8.60 12.82
N VAL A 372 -11.07 -7.89 12.21
CA VAL A 372 -10.10 -8.45 11.26
C VAL A 372 -8.70 -8.13 11.76
N GLU A 373 -7.96 -9.15 12.16
CA GLU A 373 -6.62 -9.06 12.72
C GLU A 373 -5.71 -10.04 11.98
N ASP A 374 -4.88 -9.53 11.07
CA ASP A 374 -4.05 -10.34 10.18
C ASP A 374 -4.88 -11.41 9.47
N ASP A 375 -4.63 -12.70 9.70
CA ASP A 375 -5.35 -13.83 9.11
C ASP A 375 -6.61 -14.24 9.90
N ASN A 376 -6.91 -13.61 11.03
CA ASN A 376 -8.08 -13.91 11.83
C ASN A 376 -9.24 -12.96 11.56
N VAL A 377 -10.44 -13.53 11.35
CA VAL A 377 -11.70 -12.80 11.19
C VAL A 377 -12.71 -13.31 12.20
N LYS A 378 -13.22 -12.40 13.02
CA LYS A 378 -14.33 -12.67 13.94
C LYS A 378 -15.53 -11.80 13.60
N THR A 379 -16.71 -12.40 13.64
CA THR A 379 -17.97 -11.69 13.42
C THR A 379 -18.86 -11.81 14.65
N TYR A 380 -19.58 -10.74 14.96
CA TYR A 380 -20.53 -10.71 16.07
C TYR A 380 -21.85 -10.09 15.60
N LEU A 381 -22.96 -10.74 15.94
CA LEU A 381 -24.31 -10.21 15.69
C LEU A 381 -24.98 -9.93 17.02
N ASN A 382 -25.42 -8.70 17.23
CA ASN A 382 -26.09 -8.25 18.46
C ASN A 382 -25.30 -8.54 19.75
N GLY A 383 -23.97 -8.63 19.66
CA GLY A 383 -23.05 -8.92 20.77
C GLY A 383 -22.69 -10.40 20.94
N GLU A 384 -23.32 -11.30 20.22
CA GLU A 384 -23.02 -12.74 20.22
C GLU A 384 -22.03 -13.06 19.10
N GLU A 385 -21.03 -13.91 19.39
CA GLU A 385 -20.04 -14.35 18.40
C GLU A 385 -20.67 -15.30 17.37
N MET A 386 -20.48 -15.03 16.08
CA MET A 386 -21.04 -15.82 14.98
C MET A 386 -19.98 -16.74 14.38
N VAL A 387 -18.85 -16.16 13.94
CA VAL A 387 -17.71 -16.87 13.33
C VAL A 387 -16.40 -16.42 13.98
N ASP A 388 -15.44 -17.36 14.09
CA ASP A 388 -14.02 -17.13 14.35
C ASP A 388 -13.21 -17.98 13.35
N LEU A 389 -12.66 -17.33 12.32
CA LEU A 389 -11.98 -17.96 11.18
C LEU A 389 -10.52 -17.51 11.13
N THR A 390 -9.60 -18.45 10.96
CA THR A 390 -8.21 -18.15 10.55
C THR A 390 -8.02 -18.56 9.10
N ASP A 391 -7.64 -17.61 8.25
CA ASP A 391 -7.48 -17.81 6.81
C ASP A 391 -6.31 -16.99 6.24
N GLU A 392 -5.29 -17.69 5.74
CA GLU A 392 -4.05 -17.08 5.25
C GLU A 392 -4.27 -16.17 4.03
N LEU A 393 -5.25 -16.49 3.16
CA LEU A 393 -5.54 -15.67 1.98
C LEU A 393 -6.19 -14.34 2.38
N ILE A 394 -7.10 -14.38 3.36
CA ILE A 394 -7.60 -13.16 4.00
C ILE A 394 -6.42 -12.39 4.57
N GLY A 395 -5.55 -13.05 5.34
CA GLY A 395 -4.38 -12.47 6.02
C GLY A 395 -3.44 -11.65 5.14
N LYS A 396 -3.26 -12.07 3.89
CA LYS A 396 -2.40 -11.39 2.91
C LYS A 396 -3.08 -10.20 2.21
N ALA A 397 -4.40 -10.08 2.32
CA ALA A 397 -5.17 -9.10 1.59
C ALA A 397 -5.33 -7.77 2.32
N GLN A 398 -5.75 -6.78 1.54
CA GLN A 398 -6.19 -5.46 1.95
C GLN A 398 -7.11 -4.93 0.87
N GLY A 399 -8.00 -4.01 1.22
CA GLY A 399 -8.96 -3.50 0.24
C GLY A 399 -10.04 -2.67 0.89
N ARG A 400 -11.03 -2.31 0.07
CA ARG A 400 -12.21 -1.57 0.49
C ARG A 400 -13.05 -2.38 1.46
N ILE A 401 -13.82 -1.65 2.25
CA ILE A 401 -15.08 -2.15 2.80
C ILE A 401 -16.16 -1.86 1.76
N ALA A 402 -17.03 -2.83 1.43
CA ALA A 402 -18.14 -2.57 0.53
C ALA A 402 -19.46 -3.12 1.07
N LEU A 403 -20.54 -2.39 0.82
CA LEU A 403 -21.90 -2.85 1.07
C LEU A 403 -22.45 -3.44 -0.23
N GLN A 404 -23.12 -4.58 -0.13
CA GLN A 404 -23.73 -5.24 -1.28
C GLN A 404 -25.22 -4.92 -1.38
N ILE A 405 -25.73 -4.94 -2.60
CA ILE A 405 -27.12 -5.31 -2.87
C ILE A 405 -27.11 -6.46 -3.88
N HIS A 406 -27.79 -7.55 -3.52
CA HIS A 406 -27.82 -8.77 -4.32
C HIS A 406 -28.70 -8.60 -5.58
N ASP A 407 -28.52 -9.47 -6.57
CA ASP A 407 -29.45 -9.54 -7.72
C ASP A 407 -30.82 -10.11 -7.32
N GLY A 408 -31.81 -10.01 -8.22
CA GLY A 408 -33.16 -10.59 -8.06
C GLY A 408 -34.26 -9.57 -7.77
N GLY A 409 -33.90 -8.44 -7.16
CA GLY A 409 -34.77 -7.29 -6.97
C GLY A 409 -35.74 -7.39 -5.78
N GLY A 410 -36.22 -6.25 -5.29
CA GLY A 410 -37.09 -6.17 -4.12
C GLY A 410 -36.36 -6.06 -2.78
N ILE A 411 -35.04 -5.87 -2.84
CA ILE A 411 -34.16 -5.70 -1.68
C ILE A 411 -34.23 -4.25 -1.22
N LYS A 412 -34.33 -4.06 0.11
CA LYS A 412 -34.14 -2.77 0.76
C LYS A 412 -33.49 -2.95 2.12
N VAL A 413 -32.27 -2.43 2.29
CA VAL A 413 -31.52 -2.45 3.55
C VAL A 413 -31.11 -1.03 3.93
N LEU A 414 -31.28 -0.71 5.22
CA LEU A 414 -30.89 0.56 5.81
C LEU A 414 -29.64 0.36 6.67
N TRP A 415 -28.73 1.31 6.61
CA TRP A 415 -27.45 1.27 7.32
C TRP A 415 -27.22 2.56 8.09
N ARG A 416 -26.59 2.45 9.26
CA ARG A 416 -26.12 3.59 10.05
C ARG A 416 -24.98 3.19 10.98
N ASN A 417 -24.38 4.18 11.63
CA ASN A 417 -23.34 3.98 12.64
C ASN A 417 -22.14 3.13 12.16
N LEU A 418 -21.72 3.29 10.90
CA LEU A 418 -20.56 2.61 10.32
C LEU A 418 -19.26 3.20 10.89
N LYS A 419 -18.78 2.61 11.98
CA LYS A 419 -17.59 3.06 12.72
C LYS A 419 -16.51 2.00 12.64
N LEU A 420 -15.33 2.41 12.18
CA LEU A 420 -14.17 1.55 12.03
C LEU A 420 -13.02 2.08 12.88
N GLN A 421 -12.35 1.21 13.62
CA GLN A 421 -11.07 1.48 14.27
C GLN A 421 -9.99 0.69 13.52
N THR A 422 -8.98 1.35 12.97
CA THR A 422 -7.81 0.61 12.45
C THR A 422 -7.01 0.05 13.61
N LEU A 423 -6.51 -1.17 13.48
CA LEU A 423 -5.75 -1.88 14.52
C LEU A 423 -4.26 -1.82 14.26
#